data_AF-A0A3P7YBG1-F1
#
_entry.id   AF-A0A3P7YBG1-F1
#
_cell.length_a   1.000
_cell.length_b   1.000
_cell.length_c   1.000
_cell.angle_alpha   90.00
_cell.angle_beta   90.00
_cell.angle_gamma   90.00
#
_symmetry.space_group_name_H-M   'P 1'
#
loop_
_entity.id
_entity.type
_entity.pdbx_description
1 polymer ?
#
loop_
_entity_poly.entity_id
_entity_poly.type
_entity_poly.pdbx_seq_one_letter_code
_entity_poly.pdbx_strand_id
1 'polypeptide(L)'
;MVCDEISARIQKARLAFANLRHLWRRRDICLSTKERVYCSAVRFVLLYGSETWPIRVENIRRLLVFDHRCLRNIGRLSWDH
;
A
#
# COMPACT_ATOMS: atom_id res chain seq x y z
N MET A 1 8.34 -12.35 16.92
CA MET A 1 9.35 -12.47 15.85
C MET A 1 8.75 -12.31 14.46
N VAL A 2 7.91 -13.21 13.93
CA VAL A 2 7.34 -13.02 12.57
C VAL A 2 6.28 -11.91 12.47
N CYS A 3 5.42 -11.79 13.49
CA CYS A 3 4.38 -10.76 13.50
C CYS A 3 4.94 -9.33 13.64
N ASP A 4 6.10 -9.17 14.27
CA ASP A 4 6.80 -7.89 14.42
C ASP A 4 7.31 -7.36 13.08
N GLU A 5 7.91 -8.22 12.26
CA GLU A 5 8.46 -7.79 10.97
C GLU A 5 7.35 -7.36 10.00
N ILE A 6 6.23 -8.10 10.00
CA ILE A 6 5.06 -7.76 9.17
C ILE A 6 4.44 -6.44 9.64
N SER A 7 4.34 -6.24 10.96
CA SER A 7 3.84 -5.00 11.53
C SER A 7 4.75 -3.83 11.18
N ALA A 8 6.07 -3.98 11.29
CA ALA A 8 7.05 -2.99 10.91
C ALA A 8 6.98 -2.65 9.40
N ARG A 9 6.76 -3.65 8.53
CA ARG A 9 6.58 -3.42 7.09
C ARG A 9 5.29 -2.71 6.76
N ILE A 10 4.17 -3.07 7.39
CA ILE A 10 2.91 -2.34 7.24
C ILE A 10 3.12 -0.88 7.67
N GLN A 11 3.86 -0.61 8.74
CA GLN A 11 4.20 0.76 9.14
C GLN A 11 5.08 1.47 8.09
N LYS A 12 6.09 0.82 7.52
CA LYS A 12 6.90 1.38 6.43
C LYS A 12 6.07 1.69 5.19
N ALA A 13 5.20 0.78 4.77
CA ALA A 13 4.30 0.98 3.64
C ALA A 13 3.29 2.10 3.90
N ARG A 14 2.77 2.20 5.12
CA ARG A 14 1.93 3.35 5.57
C ARG A 14 2.68 4.66 5.46
N LEU A 15 3.94 4.69 5.89
CA LEU A 15 4.77 5.89 5.82
C LEU A 15 5.06 6.28 4.36
N ALA A 16 5.42 5.31 3.51
CA ALA A 16 5.62 5.53 2.08
C ALA A 16 4.35 6.08 1.40
N PHE A 17 3.19 5.50 1.72
CA PHE A 17 1.90 5.99 1.23
C PHE A 17 1.61 7.43 1.73
N ALA A 18 1.89 7.73 2.99
CA ALA A 18 1.70 9.05 3.56
C ALA A 18 2.66 10.10 2.97
N ASN A 19 3.90 9.74 2.68
CA ASN A 19 4.88 10.61 2.03
C ASN A 19 4.42 11.02 0.61
N LEU A 20 3.72 10.11 -0.08
CA LEU A 20 3.11 10.35 -1.39
C LEU A 20 1.74 11.04 -1.32
N ARG A 21 1.30 11.53 -0.15
CA ARG A 21 0.00 12.22 0.02
C ARG A 21 -0.24 13.37 -0.95
N HIS A 22 0.81 14.11 -1.28
CA HIS A 22 0.73 15.21 -2.26
C HIS A 22 0.40 14.67 -3.67
N LEU A 23 0.98 13.53 -4.06
CA LEU A 23 0.70 12.85 -5.32
C LEU A 23 -0.74 12.36 -5.40
N TRP A 24 -1.26 11.75 -4.31
CA TRP A 24 -2.64 11.26 -4.28
C TRP A 24 -3.67 12.39 -4.43
N ARG A 25 -3.35 13.57 -3.89
CA ARG A 25 -4.19 14.78 -3.98
C ARG A 25 -4.12 15.49 -5.32
N ARG A 26 -3.06 15.30 -6.10
CA ARG A 26 -2.91 15.93 -7.42
C ARG A 26 -3.98 15.41 -8.37
N ARG A 27 -4.76 16.33 -8.94
CA ARG A 27 -5.84 16.02 -9.90
C ARG A 27 -5.33 15.91 -11.33
N ASP A 28 -4.17 16.50 -11.59
CA ASP A 28 -3.44 16.48 -12.86
C ASP A 28 -2.87 15.09 -13.24
N ILE A 29 -2.89 14.14 -12.31
CA ILE A 29 -2.32 12.80 -12.52
C ILE A 29 -3.44 11.76 -12.64
N CYS A 30 -3.45 11.05 -13.77
CA CYS A 30 -4.40 9.98 -14.04
C CYS A 30 -4.35 8.89 -12.98
N LEU A 31 -5.53 8.29 -12.70
CA LEU A 31 -5.67 7.18 -11.75
C LEU A 31 -4.72 6.02 -12.08
N SER A 32 -4.56 5.66 -13.36
CA SER A 32 -3.65 4.61 -13.82
C SER A 32 -2.18 4.87 -13.46
N THR A 33 -1.76 6.14 -13.44
CA THR A 33 -0.39 6.51 -13.04
C THR A 33 -0.24 6.42 -11.53
N LYS A 34 -1.25 6.85 -10.78
CA LYS A 34 -1.28 6.70 -9.31
C LYS A 34 -1.25 5.22 -8.90
N GLU A 35 -1.99 4.35 -9.58
CA GLU A 35 -1.96 2.91 -9.33
C GLU A 35 -0.59 2.29 -9.62
N ARG A 36 0.07 2.71 -10.70
CA ARG A 36 1.45 2.27 -11.01
C ARG A 36 2.43 2.67 -9.92
N VAL A 37 2.37 3.93 -9.46
CA VAL A 37 3.22 4.41 -8.36
C VAL A 37 2.91 3.69 -7.05
N TYR A 38 1.63 3.43 -6.77
CA TYR A 38 1.23 2.63 -5.61
C TYR A 38 1.84 1.22 -5.66
N CYS A 39 1.74 0.56 -6.82
CA CYS A 39 2.26 -0.78 -7.03
C CYS A 39 3.79 -0.82 -6.86
N SER A 40 4.52 0.16 -7.41
CA SER A 40 5.98 0.18 -7.38
C SER A 40 6.57 0.63 -6.04
N ALA A 41 5.96 1.61 -5.36
CA ALA A 41 6.54 2.20 -4.15
C ALA A 41 5.97 1.64 -2.85
N VAL A 42 4.66 1.36 -2.81
CA VAL A 42 3.98 0.95 -1.57
C VAL A 42 3.80 -0.57 -1.54
N ARG A 43 3.26 -1.15 -2.61
CA ARG A 43 3.00 -2.59 -2.69
C ARG A 43 4.31 -3.39 -2.74
N PHE A 44 5.34 -2.87 -3.42
CA PHE A 44 6.68 -3.47 -3.37
C PHE A 44 7.25 -3.50 -1.95
N VAL A 45 7.21 -2.40 -1.19
CA VAL A 45 7.69 -2.37 0.21
C VAL A 45 6.93 -3.33 1.11
N LEU A 46 5.64 -3.51 0.83
CA LEU A 46 4.76 -4.44 1.54
C LEU A 46 5.09 -5.91 1.26
N LEU A 47 5.41 -6.25 0.01
CA LEU A 47 5.62 -7.63 -0.47
C LEU A 47 7.09 -8.06 -0.50
N TYR A 48 8.03 -7.12 -0.60
CA TYR A 48 9.45 -7.41 -0.70
C TYR A 48 9.94 -8.13 0.55
N GLY A 49 10.38 -9.38 0.35
CA GLY A 49 10.77 -10.29 1.42
C GLY A 49 9.70 -11.32 1.79
N SER A 50 8.41 -11.11 1.52
CA SER A 50 7.33 -12.07 1.84
C SER A 50 7.42 -13.40 1.08
N GLU A 51 8.16 -13.43 -0.03
CA GLU A 51 8.43 -14.62 -0.85
C GLU A 51 9.16 -15.73 -0.08
N THR A 52 9.90 -15.36 0.99
CA THR A 52 10.72 -16.30 1.77
C THR A 52 10.08 -16.74 3.09
N TRP A 53 8.86 -16.29 3.39
CA TRP A 53 8.22 -16.50 4.69
C TRP A 53 7.17 -17.59 4.59
N PRO A 54 6.91 -18.36 5.67
CA PRO A 54 5.74 -19.21 5.72
C PRO A 54 4.50 -18.31 5.64
N ILE A 55 3.89 -18.25 4.46
CA ILE A 55 2.73 -17.40 4.15
C ILE A 55 1.53 -17.94 4.93
N ARG A 56 1.38 -17.50 6.18
CA ARG A 56 0.19 -17.78 6.98
C ARG A 56 -0.97 -16.96 6.43
N VAL A 57 -2.15 -17.57 6.36
CA VAL A 57 -3.40 -16.93 5.88
C VAL A 57 -3.69 -15.61 6.59
N GLU A 58 -3.36 -15.51 7.89
CA GLU A 58 -3.52 -14.28 8.67
C GLU A 58 -2.67 -13.11 8.11
N ASN A 59 -1.45 -13.40 7.64
CA ASN A 59 -0.55 -12.38 7.10
C ASN A 59 -1.10 -11.85 5.76
N ILE A 60 -1.54 -12.75 4.88
CA ILE A 60 -2.20 -12.35 3.62
C ILE A 60 -3.42 -11.46 3.91
N ARG A 61 -4.27 -11.84 4.87
CA ARG A 61 -5.44 -11.04 5.24
C ARG A 61 -5.06 -9.64 5.69
N ARG A 62 -4.04 -9.49 6.54
CA ARG A 62 -3.56 -8.17 6.99
C ARG A 62 -3.03 -7.32 5.84
N LEU A 63 -2.31 -7.92 4.90
CA LEU A 63 -1.80 -7.25 3.70
C LEU A 63 -2.95 -6.78 2.79
N LEU A 64 -3.93 -7.65 2.53
CA LEU A 64 -5.10 -7.32 1.72
C LEU A 64 -5.96 -6.21 2.34
N VAL A 65 -6.16 -6.23 3.66
CA VAL A 65 -6.88 -5.15 4.37
C VAL A 65 -6.18 -3.81 4.20
N PHE A 66 -4.85 -3.79 4.28
CA PHE A 66 -4.07 -2.59 4.04
C PHE A 66 -4.16 -2.12 2.57
N ASP A 67 -4.04 -3.04 1.62
CA ASP A 67 -4.08 -2.76 0.19
C ASP A 67 -5.42 -2.16 -0.23
N HIS A 68 -6.53 -2.80 0.15
CA HIS A 68 -7.88 -2.30 -0.09
C HIS A 68 -8.12 -0.91 0.52
N ARG A 69 -7.59 -0.65 1.72
CA ARG A 69 -7.70 0.68 2.35
C ARG A 69 -6.97 1.74 1.53
N CYS A 70 -5.77 1.45 1.02
CA CYS A 70 -4.98 2.38 0.22
C CYS A 70 -5.65 2.67 -1.13
N LEU A 71 -6.08 1.62 -1.85
CA LEU A 71 -6.78 1.76 -3.13
C LEU A 71 -8.09 2.54 -2.98
N ARG A 72 -8.88 2.28 -1.93
CA ARG A 72 -10.10 3.06 -1.65
C ARG A 72 -9.79 4.54 -1.41
N ASN A 73 -8.66 4.87 -0.79
CA ASN A 73 -8.25 6.25 -0.55
C ASN A 73 -7.82 6.94 -1.87
N ILE A 74 -7.00 6.26 -2.69
CA ILE A 74 -6.61 6.76 -4.02
C ILE A 74 -7.85 6.99 -4.89
N GLY A 75 -8.75 6.00 -4.95
CA GLY A 75 -9.97 6.08 -5.74
C GLY A 75 -10.92 7.17 -5.23
N ARG A 76 -11.16 7.27 -3.93
CA ARG A 76 -12.02 8.34 -3.37
C ARG A 76 -11.50 9.74 -3.69
N LEU A 77 -10.18 9.95 -3.63
CA LEU A 77 -9.57 11.23 -4.00
C LEU A 77 -9.74 11.58 -5.48
N SER A 78 -9.96 10.59 -6.36
CA SER A 78 -10.29 10.84 -7.78
C SER A 78 -11.78 10.97 -8.05
N TRP A 79 -12.65 10.35 -7.23
CA TRP A 79 -14.11 10.36 -7.41
C TRP A 79 -14.81 11.53 -6.72
N ASP A 80 -14.14 12.25 -5.81
CA ASP A 80 -14.63 13.49 -5.17
C ASP A 80 -14.71 14.62 -6.22
N HIS A 81 -15.80 14.58 -7.00
CA HIS A 81 -16.35 15.65 -7.83
C HIS A 81 -17.31 16.49 -6.99
#